data_AF-A0A1Q7CZM8-F1
#
_entry.id   AF-A0A1Q7CZM8-F1
#
_cell.length_a   1.000
_cell.length_b   1.000
_cell.length_c   1.000
_cell.angle_alpha   90.00
_cell.angle_beta   90.00
_cell.angle_gamma   90.00
#
_symmetry.space_group_name_H-M   'P 1'
#
loop_
_entity.id
_entity.type
_entity.pdbx_description
1 polymer ?
#
loop_
_entity_poly.entity_id
_entity_poly.type
_entity_poly.pdbx_seq_one_letter_code
_entity_poly.pdbx_strand_id
1 'polypeptide(L)'
;MGLFRRTKKESEKSEIEKEAKTSYELEKEEYQSELEKLREEIHETAQTLDSYSSELDQIKSEWANLTQHIKTAKDELALLESEMTAIKAQEDSSVEQNKVAESQYSNHEIEQIKNQIQHARQELSSINSEKETRIFELDQLQSKIISTRNELESLKSQQEAKYQEISLAKKELEFIEKELAAVSTKDQPAEKIENTQKIIEAAGAIAASINAKYEAARKELEVVKIALARAKEEHATTKKELDSLKTELGSKRVTE
;
A
#
# COMPACT_ATOMS: atom_id res chain seq x y z
N MET A 1 -159.20 -26.16 -49.96
CA MET A 1 -158.86 -25.24 -48.85
C MET A 1 -157.50 -25.66 -48.29
N GLY A 2 -156.38 -24.96 -48.34
CA GLY A 2 -156.07 -23.63 -48.83
C GLY A 2 -154.63 -23.59 -49.36
N LEU A 3 -154.46 -22.91 -50.50
CA LEU A 3 -153.28 -22.79 -51.36
C LEU A 3 -152.35 -21.62 -50.96
N PHE A 4 -152.43 -21.09 -49.73
CA PHE A 4 -151.82 -19.81 -49.35
C PHE A 4 -150.62 -19.89 -48.38
N ARG A 5 -149.96 -21.05 -48.24
CA ARG A 5 -148.74 -21.18 -47.39
C ARG A 5 -147.43 -21.47 -48.14
N ARG A 6 -147.43 -21.69 -49.47
CA ARG A 6 -146.18 -22.03 -50.19
C ARG A 6 -145.29 -20.83 -50.46
N THR A 7 -145.87 -19.69 -50.83
CA THR A 7 -145.10 -18.50 -51.22
C THR A 7 -144.36 -17.81 -50.07
N LYS A 8 -144.83 -17.96 -48.81
CA LYS A 8 -144.13 -17.44 -47.62
C LYS A 8 -143.00 -18.36 -47.12
N LYS A 9 -143.11 -19.66 -47.40
CA LYS A 9 -142.13 -20.66 -46.94
C LYS A 9 -140.97 -20.82 -47.92
N GLU A 10 -141.17 -20.52 -49.21
CA GLU A 10 -140.10 -20.45 -50.21
C GLU A 10 -139.20 -19.21 -50.04
N SER A 11 -139.74 -18.07 -49.59
CA SER A 11 -138.92 -16.90 -49.23
C SER A 11 -138.07 -17.17 -47.98
N GLU A 12 -138.68 -17.71 -46.92
CA GLU A 12 -137.99 -18.11 -45.67
C GLU A 12 -136.90 -19.15 -45.95
N LYS A 13 -137.14 -20.14 -46.82
CA LYS A 13 -136.13 -21.15 -47.17
C LYS A 13 -134.96 -20.57 -47.98
N SER A 14 -135.21 -19.59 -48.85
CA SER A 14 -134.17 -18.90 -49.63
C SER A 14 -133.36 -17.88 -48.80
N GLU A 15 -133.96 -17.32 -47.75
CA GLU A 15 -133.30 -16.44 -46.78
C GLU A 15 -132.41 -17.25 -45.83
N ILE A 16 -132.91 -18.37 -45.29
CA ILE A 16 -132.13 -19.29 -44.43
C ILE A 16 -130.92 -19.88 -45.18
N GLU A 17 -131.07 -20.21 -46.47
CA GLU A 17 -129.98 -20.76 -47.29
C GLU A 17 -128.94 -19.70 -47.68
N LYS A 18 -129.33 -18.41 -47.76
CA LYS A 18 -128.41 -17.28 -47.92
C LYS A 18 -127.70 -16.94 -46.60
N GLU A 19 -128.43 -16.89 -45.49
CA GLU A 19 -127.90 -16.63 -44.14
C GLU A 19 -126.88 -17.69 -43.71
N ALA A 20 -127.14 -18.97 -43.99
CA ALA A 20 -126.19 -20.06 -43.72
C ALA A 20 -124.94 -19.97 -44.60
N LYS A 21 -125.07 -19.53 -45.86
CA LYS A 21 -123.94 -19.34 -46.78
C LYS A 21 -123.07 -18.15 -46.36
N THR A 22 -123.70 -17.04 -45.97
CA THR A 22 -122.99 -15.87 -45.44
C THR A 22 -122.34 -16.16 -44.09
N SER A 23 -122.95 -16.97 -43.22
CA SER A 23 -122.34 -17.40 -41.96
C SER A 23 -121.11 -18.27 -42.20
N TYR A 24 -121.17 -19.21 -43.15
CA TYR A 24 -120.04 -20.06 -43.53
C TYR A 24 -118.91 -19.27 -44.22
N GLU A 25 -119.26 -18.26 -45.02
CA GLU A 25 -118.28 -17.36 -45.65
C GLU A 25 -117.58 -16.48 -44.60
N LEU A 26 -118.30 -15.95 -43.61
CA LEU A 26 -117.73 -15.18 -42.49
C LEU A 26 -116.80 -16.03 -41.63
N GLU A 27 -117.22 -17.24 -41.26
CA GLU A 27 -116.42 -18.18 -40.46
C GLU A 27 -115.15 -18.61 -41.21
N LYS A 28 -115.24 -18.83 -42.52
CA LYS A 28 -114.08 -19.10 -43.38
C LYS A 28 -113.12 -17.91 -43.45
N GLU A 29 -113.64 -16.68 -43.55
CA GLU A 29 -112.83 -15.46 -43.59
C GLU A 29 -112.16 -15.20 -42.22
N GLU A 30 -112.84 -15.51 -41.12
CA GLU A 30 -112.28 -15.48 -39.76
C GLU A 30 -111.14 -16.49 -39.60
N TYR A 31 -111.34 -17.75 -40.01
CA TYR A 31 -110.27 -18.75 -40.03
C TYR A 31 -109.09 -18.38 -40.95
N GLN A 32 -109.36 -17.72 -42.08
CA GLN A 32 -108.30 -17.23 -42.95
C GLN A 32 -107.49 -16.10 -42.28
N SER A 33 -108.16 -15.19 -41.58
CA SER A 33 -107.52 -14.12 -40.82
C SER A 33 -106.67 -14.67 -39.67
N GLU A 34 -107.17 -15.66 -38.93
CA GLU A 34 -106.41 -16.35 -37.88
C GLU A 34 -105.20 -17.10 -38.43
N LEU A 35 -105.34 -17.81 -39.56
CA LEU A 35 -104.23 -18.50 -40.21
C LEU A 35 -103.15 -17.51 -40.68
N GLU A 36 -103.54 -16.34 -41.18
CA GLU A 36 -102.58 -15.33 -41.63
C GLU A 36 -101.82 -14.71 -40.44
N LYS A 37 -102.51 -14.40 -39.34
CA LYS A 37 -101.85 -13.96 -38.09
C LYS A 37 -100.88 -15.01 -37.56
N LEU A 38 -101.30 -16.28 -37.54
CA LEU A 38 -100.44 -17.36 -37.07
C LEU A 38 -99.21 -17.54 -37.97
N ARG A 39 -99.35 -17.33 -39.28
CA ARG A 39 -98.21 -17.35 -40.23
C ARG A 39 -97.26 -16.19 -39.97
N GLU A 40 -97.78 -15.01 -39.69
CA GLU A 40 -96.97 -13.83 -39.36
C GLU A 40 -96.21 -14.05 -38.05
N GLU A 41 -96.87 -14.55 -37.00
CA GLU A 41 -96.21 -14.92 -35.74
C GLU A 41 -95.14 -16.01 -35.93
N ILE A 42 -95.42 -17.04 -36.75
CA ILE A 42 -94.43 -18.08 -37.10
C ILE A 42 -93.24 -17.46 -37.85
N HIS A 43 -93.50 -16.49 -38.73
CA HIS A 43 -92.44 -15.82 -39.47
C HIS A 43 -91.56 -14.95 -38.57
N GLU A 44 -92.15 -14.15 -37.69
CA GLU A 44 -91.44 -13.32 -36.72
C GLU A 44 -90.63 -14.18 -35.72
N THR A 45 -91.22 -15.28 -35.23
CA THR A 45 -90.52 -16.22 -34.35
C THR A 45 -89.37 -16.93 -35.06
N ALA A 46 -89.50 -17.24 -36.36
CA ALA A 46 -88.38 -17.78 -37.14
C ALA A 46 -87.25 -16.75 -37.30
N GLN A 47 -87.55 -15.49 -37.62
CA GLN A 47 -86.53 -14.44 -37.74
C GLN A 47 -85.79 -14.17 -36.43
N THR A 48 -86.52 -14.14 -35.31
CA THR A 48 -85.89 -13.97 -33.98
C THR A 48 -85.04 -15.16 -33.59
N LEU A 49 -85.45 -16.38 -33.91
CA LEU A 49 -84.65 -17.59 -33.72
C LEU A 49 -83.35 -17.55 -34.53
N ASP A 50 -83.42 -17.12 -35.80
CA ASP A 50 -82.24 -16.96 -36.65
C ASP A 50 -81.27 -15.90 -36.10
N SER A 51 -81.81 -14.77 -35.61
CA SER A 51 -81.01 -13.73 -34.94
C SER A 51 -80.30 -14.28 -33.71
N TYR A 52 -81.01 -14.98 -32.83
CA TYR A 52 -80.43 -15.58 -31.63
C TYR A 52 -79.41 -16.68 -31.96
N SER A 53 -79.62 -17.45 -33.03
CA SER A 53 -78.63 -18.43 -33.49
C SER A 53 -77.34 -17.74 -33.94
N SER A 54 -77.44 -16.64 -34.68
CA SER A 54 -76.26 -15.87 -35.11
C SER A 54 -75.51 -15.24 -33.93
N GLU A 55 -76.22 -14.64 -32.97
CA GLU A 55 -75.60 -14.08 -31.76
C GLU A 55 -74.90 -15.15 -30.92
N LEU A 56 -75.52 -16.32 -30.80
CA LEU A 56 -74.97 -17.45 -30.05
C LEU A 56 -73.69 -18.00 -30.71
N ASP A 57 -73.63 -18.04 -32.04
CA ASP A 57 -72.42 -18.44 -32.77
C ASP A 57 -71.32 -17.37 -32.68
N GLN A 58 -71.66 -16.09 -32.66
CA GLN A 58 -70.71 -15.02 -32.40
C GLN A 58 -70.10 -15.14 -30.99
N ILE A 59 -70.95 -15.30 -29.97
CA ILE A 59 -70.51 -15.45 -28.57
C ILE A 59 -69.61 -16.68 -28.40
N LYS A 60 -69.91 -17.81 -29.07
CA LYS A 60 -69.03 -18.99 -29.06
C LYS A 60 -67.65 -18.69 -29.64
N SER A 61 -67.60 -17.95 -30.76
CA SER A 61 -66.34 -17.56 -31.40
C SER A 61 -65.52 -16.63 -30.50
N GLU A 62 -66.15 -15.63 -29.90
CA GLU A 62 -65.50 -14.72 -28.95
C GLU A 62 -65.00 -15.46 -27.71
N TRP A 63 -65.80 -16.38 -27.17
CA TRP A 63 -65.40 -17.21 -26.03
C TRP A 63 -64.21 -18.12 -26.35
N ALA A 64 -64.19 -18.72 -27.54
CA ALA A 64 -63.05 -19.53 -28.00
C ALA A 64 -61.78 -18.69 -28.12
N ASN A 65 -61.88 -17.49 -28.71
CA ASN A 65 -60.78 -16.55 -28.84
C ASN A 65 -60.25 -16.09 -27.47
N LEU A 66 -61.13 -15.70 -26.54
CA LEU A 66 -60.76 -15.30 -25.18
C LEU A 66 -60.08 -16.45 -24.43
N THR A 67 -60.57 -17.67 -24.58
CA THR A 67 -59.95 -18.86 -23.98
C THR A 67 -58.53 -19.07 -24.49
N GLN A 68 -58.30 -18.88 -25.79
CA GLN A 68 -56.96 -18.95 -26.38
C GLN A 68 -56.04 -17.84 -25.84
N HIS A 69 -56.52 -16.60 -25.77
CA HIS A 69 -55.75 -15.47 -25.23
C HIS A 69 -55.38 -15.67 -23.75
N ILE A 70 -56.29 -16.22 -22.95
CA ILE A 70 -56.01 -16.55 -21.54
C ILE A 70 -54.93 -17.63 -21.45
N LYS A 71 -54.95 -18.62 -22.35
CA LYS A 71 -53.94 -19.68 -22.36
C LYS A 71 -52.56 -19.11 -22.72
N THR A 72 -52.46 -18.31 -23.78
CA THR A 72 -51.19 -17.69 -24.18
C THR A 72 -50.64 -16.76 -23.11
N ALA A 73 -51.49 -15.93 -22.49
CA ALA A 73 -51.06 -15.05 -21.40
C ALA A 73 -50.56 -15.83 -20.17
N LYS A 74 -51.15 -17.00 -19.87
CA LYS A 74 -50.65 -17.87 -18.80
C LYS A 74 -49.29 -18.46 -19.12
N ASP A 75 -49.09 -18.91 -20.35
CA ASP A 75 -47.81 -19.48 -20.80
C ASP A 75 -46.70 -18.40 -20.77
N GLU A 76 -47.00 -17.17 -21.23
CA GLU A 76 -46.09 -16.02 -21.15
C GLU A 76 -45.75 -15.65 -19.70
N LEU A 77 -46.75 -15.62 -18.82
CA LEU A 77 -46.54 -15.34 -17.40
C LEU A 77 -45.62 -16.38 -16.74
N ALA A 78 -45.82 -17.67 -17.04
CA ALA A 78 -44.97 -18.74 -16.53
C ALA A 78 -43.52 -18.61 -17.03
N LEU A 79 -43.33 -18.20 -18.29
CA LEU A 79 -42.00 -17.91 -18.84
C LEU A 79 -41.35 -16.72 -18.11
N LEU A 80 -42.06 -15.61 -17.95
CA LEU A 80 -41.56 -14.44 -17.23
C LEU A 80 -41.20 -14.77 -15.77
N GLU A 81 -42.01 -15.57 -15.08
CA GLU A 81 -41.71 -16.02 -13.72
C GLU A 81 -40.41 -16.84 -13.69
N SER A 82 -40.23 -17.75 -14.66
CA SER A 82 -38.99 -18.53 -14.77
C SER A 82 -37.76 -17.66 -15.04
N GLU A 83 -37.86 -16.69 -15.95
CA GLU A 83 -36.78 -15.74 -16.25
C GLU A 83 -36.46 -14.87 -15.03
N MET A 84 -37.47 -14.39 -14.31
CA MET A 84 -37.27 -13.58 -13.11
C MET A 84 -36.56 -14.38 -12.02
N THR A 85 -36.88 -15.67 -11.84
CA THR A 85 -36.17 -16.53 -10.89
C THR A 85 -34.71 -16.77 -11.29
N ALA A 86 -34.44 -16.94 -12.60
CA ALA A 86 -33.09 -17.10 -13.11
C ALA A 86 -32.25 -15.82 -12.92
N ILE A 87 -32.83 -14.65 -13.22
CA ILE A 87 -32.16 -13.36 -13.04
C ILE A 87 -31.83 -13.12 -11.58
N LYS A 88 -32.76 -13.40 -10.65
CA LYS A 88 -32.49 -13.27 -9.21
C LYS A 88 -31.36 -14.17 -8.74
N ALA A 89 -31.33 -15.42 -9.20
CA ALA A 89 -30.25 -16.35 -8.86
C ALA A 89 -28.89 -15.87 -9.41
N GLN A 90 -28.87 -15.30 -10.62
CA GLN A 90 -27.67 -14.73 -11.21
C GLN A 90 -27.20 -13.46 -10.47
N GLU A 91 -28.13 -12.60 -10.06
CA GLU A 91 -27.86 -11.41 -9.24
C GLU A 91 -27.22 -11.80 -7.91
N ASP A 92 -27.84 -12.73 -7.18
CA ASP A 92 -27.33 -13.23 -5.90
C ASP A 92 -25.91 -13.80 -6.04
N SER A 93 -25.66 -14.59 -7.10
CA SER A 93 -24.33 -15.14 -7.36
C SER A 93 -23.29 -14.06 -7.70
N SER A 94 -23.67 -13.02 -8.46
CA SER A 94 -22.78 -11.93 -8.84
C SER A 94 -22.42 -11.05 -7.63
N VAL A 95 -23.40 -10.77 -6.77
CA VAL A 95 -23.19 -10.03 -5.51
C VAL A 95 -22.19 -10.75 -4.61
N GLU A 96 -22.33 -12.07 -4.46
CA GLU A 96 -21.41 -12.85 -3.63
C GLU A 96 -19.99 -12.87 -4.21
N GLN A 97 -19.85 -13.06 -5.52
CA GLN A 97 -18.55 -13.00 -6.19
C GLN A 97 -17.87 -11.64 -6.01
N ASN A 98 -18.61 -10.53 -6.12
CA ASN A 98 -18.07 -9.20 -5.90
C ASN A 98 -17.61 -8.99 -4.46
N LYS A 99 -18.38 -9.42 -3.46
CA LYS A 99 -17.97 -9.33 -2.04
C LYS A 99 -16.69 -10.12 -1.76
N VAL A 100 -16.56 -11.32 -2.31
CA VAL A 100 -15.35 -12.14 -2.17
C VAL A 100 -14.17 -11.47 -2.85
N ALA A 101 -14.34 -10.95 -4.06
CA ALA A 101 -13.27 -10.25 -4.78
C ALA A 101 -12.80 -9.00 -4.02
N GLU A 102 -13.71 -8.10 -3.63
CA GLU A 102 -13.38 -6.87 -2.89
C GLU A 102 -12.65 -7.17 -1.58
N SER A 103 -13.13 -8.14 -0.80
CA SER A 103 -12.50 -8.52 0.46
C SER A 103 -11.10 -9.14 0.27
N GLN A 104 -10.90 -9.97 -0.76
CA GLN A 104 -9.59 -10.57 -1.04
C GLN A 104 -8.58 -9.55 -1.55
N TYR A 105 -8.95 -8.70 -2.50
CA TYR A 105 -8.05 -7.68 -3.04
C TYR A 105 -7.67 -6.66 -1.95
N SER A 106 -8.65 -6.17 -1.19
CA SER A 106 -8.41 -5.23 -0.09
C SER A 106 -7.50 -5.83 0.99
N ASN A 107 -7.75 -7.07 1.42
CA ASN A 107 -6.89 -7.73 2.41
C ASN A 107 -5.48 -7.99 1.89
N HIS A 108 -5.33 -8.36 0.61
CA HIS A 108 -4.02 -8.59 0.01
C HIS A 108 -3.20 -7.29 -0.05
N GLU A 109 -3.79 -6.19 -0.49
CA GLU A 109 -3.14 -4.89 -0.57
C GLU A 109 -2.77 -4.38 0.83
N ILE A 110 -3.65 -4.52 1.82
CA ILE A 110 -3.36 -4.19 3.22
C ILE A 110 -2.16 -4.99 3.75
N GLU A 111 -2.11 -6.30 3.49
CA GLU A 111 -0.99 -7.12 3.98
C GLU A 111 0.32 -6.81 3.26
N GLN A 112 0.28 -6.48 1.96
CA GLN A 112 1.45 -5.99 1.24
C GLN A 112 1.97 -4.68 1.83
N ILE A 113 1.09 -3.70 2.06
CA ILE A 113 1.45 -2.41 2.67
C ILE A 113 2.04 -2.63 4.07
N LYS A 114 1.45 -3.50 4.87
CA LYS A 114 1.94 -3.84 6.21
C LYS A 114 3.34 -4.46 6.19
N ASN A 115 3.60 -5.36 5.23
CA ASN A 115 4.93 -5.94 5.03
C ASN A 115 5.96 -4.90 4.61
N GLN A 116 5.59 -3.99 3.70
CA GLN A 116 6.45 -2.86 3.30
C GLN A 116 6.77 -1.94 4.47
N ILE A 117 5.77 -1.60 5.30
CA ILE A 117 5.96 -0.81 6.52
C ILE A 117 6.90 -1.53 7.50
N GLN A 118 6.75 -2.84 7.68
CA GLN A 118 7.62 -3.62 8.55
C GLN A 118 9.07 -3.63 8.04
N HIS A 119 9.26 -3.83 6.73
CA HIS A 119 10.58 -3.79 6.10
C HIS A 119 11.24 -2.42 6.29
N ALA A 120 10.53 -1.33 5.98
CA ALA A 120 11.04 0.02 6.15
C ALA A 120 11.42 0.32 7.61
N ARG A 121 10.65 -0.18 8.60
CA ARG A 121 10.99 -0.06 10.02
C ARG A 121 12.27 -0.80 10.39
N GLN A 122 12.49 -1.99 9.83
CA GLN A 122 13.70 -2.77 10.06
C GLN A 122 14.93 -2.08 9.46
N GLU A 123 14.82 -1.57 8.24
CA GLU A 123 15.87 -0.79 7.58
C GLU A 123 16.23 0.46 8.39
N LEU A 124 15.23 1.23 8.81
CA LEU A 124 15.43 2.43 9.63
C LEU A 124 16.12 2.09 10.96
N SER A 125 15.72 0.99 11.62
CA SER A 125 16.39 0.51 12.84
C SER A 125 17.85 0.14 12.59
N SER A 126 18.14 -0.52 11.46
CA SER A 126 19.51 -0.89 11.09
C SER A 126 20.37 0.34 10.81
N ILE A 127 19.85 1.30 10.05
CA ILE A 127 20.53 2.57 9.75
C ILE A 127 20.84 3.35 11.03
N ASN A 128 19.90 3.41 11.97
CA ASN A 128 20.12 4.06 13.27
C ASN A 128 21.23 3.38 14.07
N SER A 129 21.24 2.05 14.13
CA SER A 129 22.31 1.31 14.82
C SER A 129 23.68 1.53 14.17
N GLU A 130 23.75 1.55 12.85
CA GLU A 130 24.99 1.84 12.13
C GLU A 130 25.46 3.28 12.40
N LYS A 131 24.54 4.25 12.37
CA LYS A 131 24.82 5.65 12.69
C LYS A 131 25.39 5.82 14.10
N GLU A 132 24.80 5.18 15.11
CA GLU A 132 25.30 5.23 16.49
C GLU A 132 26.71 4.65 16.59
N THR A 133 26.97 3.54 15.91
CA THR A 133 28.31 2.92 15.86
C THR A 133 29.34 3.85 15.24
N ARG A 134 29.02 4.49 14.10
CA ARG A 134 29.93 5.44 13.44
C ARG A 134 30.18 6.70 14.27
N ILE A 135 29.18 7.19 15.01
CA ILE A 135 29.37 8.31 15.94
C ILE A 135 30.36 7.91 17.04
N PHE A 136 30.19 6.72 17.61
CA PHE A 136 31.10 6.21 18.63
C PHE A 136 32.54 6.05 18.12
N GLU A 137 32.74 5.51 16.92
CA GLU A 137 34.06 5.42 16.27
C GLU A 137 34.70 6.80 16.07
N LEU A 138 33.90 7.80 15.70
CA LEU A 138 34.36 9.17 15.50
C LEU A 138 34.86 9.78 16.83
N ASP A 139 34.11 9.59 17.92
CA ASP A 139 34.50 10.06 19.25
C ASP A 139 35.79 9.38 19.75
N GLN A 140 35.96 8.08 19.48
CA GLN A 140 37.19 7.36 19.80
C GLN A 140 38.40 7.90 19.03
N LEU A 141 38.27 8.13 17.72
CA LEU A 141 39.34 8.68 16.90
C LEU A 141 39.71 10.11 17.31
N GLN A 142 38.72 10.94 17.63
CA GLN A 142 38.98 12.27 18.18
C GLN A 142 39.78 12.20 19.48
N SER A 143 39.40 11.31 20.39
CA SER A 143 40.11 11.10 21.65
C SER A 143 41.56 10.64 21.40
N LYS A 144 41.78 9.72 20.45
CA LYS A 144 43.10 9.24 20.05
C LYS A 144 43.96 10.35 19.43
N ILE A 145 43.37 11.22 18.61
CA ILE A 145 44.05 12.39 18.03
C ILE A 145 44.50 13.37 19.13
N ILE A 146 43.67 13.60 20.15
CA ILE A 146 44.03 14.45 21.29
C ILE A 146 45.19 13.83 22.09
N SER A 147 45.12 12.52 22.39
CA SER A 147 46.18 11.82 23.11
C SER A 147 47.53 11.88 22.36
N THR A 148 47.52 11.49 21.09
CA THR A 148 48.74 11.49 20.24
C THR A 148 49.32 12.90 20.08
N ARG A 149 48.47 13.94 20.04
CA ARG A 149 48.91 15.33 20.01
C ARG A 149 49.64 15.73 21.30
N ASN A 150 49.08 15.36 22.46
CA ASN A 150 49.71 15.62 23.76
C ASN A 150 51.05 14.88 23.91
N GLU A 151 51.10 13.63 23.44
CA GLU A 151 52.35 12.84 23.40
C GLU A 151 53.41 13.49 22.50
N LEU A 152 53.01 14.00 21.33
CA LEU A 152 53.91 14.74 20.44
C LEU A 152 54.48 16.01 21.10
N GLU A 153 53.67 16.73 21.86
CA GLU A 153 54.12 17.93 22.58
C GLU A 153 55.09 17.58 23.71
N SER A 154 54.81 16.50 24.45
CA SER A 154 55.71 15.97 25.47
C SER A 154 57.05 15.53 24.87
N LEU A 155 57.05 14.77 23.77
CA LEU A 155 58.27 14.31 23.11
C LEU A 155 59.10 15.46 22.54
N LYS A 156 58.47 16.51 22.00
CA LYS A 156 59.18 17.73 21.57
C LYS A 156 59.87 18.42 22.76
N SER A 157 59.18 18.50 23.89
CA SER A 157 59.73 19.12 25.11
C SER A 157 60.92 18.31 25.65
N GLN A 158 60.81 16.97 25.67
CA GLN A 158 61.91 16.09 26.05
C GLN A 158 63.10 16.20 25.09
N GLN A 159 62.83 16.30 23.78
CA GLN A 159 63.86 16.48 22.77
C GLN A 159 64.67 17.77 23.00
N GLU A 160 63.97 18.88 23.26
CA GLU A 160 64.60 20.17 23.56
C GLU A 160 65.44 20.11 24.85
N ALA A 161 64.90 19.52 25.92
CA ALA A 161 65.63 19.33 27.17
C ALA A 161 66.92 18.51 26.97
N LYS A 162 66.86 17.43 26.18
CA LYS A 162 68.05 16.62 25.87
C LYS A 162 69.09 17.37 25.03
N TYR A 163 68.66 18.24 24.10
CA TYR A 163 69.60 19.11 23.39
C TYR A 163 70.32 20.07 24.34
N GLN A 164 69.61 20.63 25.33
CA GLN A 164 70.20 21.52 26.33
C GLN A 164 71.19 20.78 27.24
N GLU A 165 70.83 19.59 27.74
CA GLU A 165 71.74 18.74 28.53
C GLU A 165 73.03 18.43 27.78
N ILE A 166 72.91 18.00 26.51
CA ILE A 166 74.05 17.72 25.64
C ILE A 166 74.91 18.98 25.44
N SER A 167 74.29 20.14 25.22
CA SER A 167 75.01 21.40 25.05
C SER A 167 75.77 21.82 26.31
N LEU A 168 75.19 21.61 27.50
CA LEU A 168 75.85 21.93 28.77
C LEU A 168 77.03 20.98 29.02
N ALA A 169 76.82 19.67 28.86
CA ALA A 169 77.89 18.68 29.02
C ALA A 169 79.08 18.94 28.10
N LYS A 170 78.84 19.37 26.84
CA LYS A 170 79.91 19.78 25.92
C LYS A 170 80.70 20.99 26.45
N LYS A 171 80.02 22.03 26.93
CA LYS A 171 80.68 23.23 27.48
C LYS A 171 81.49 22.91 28.73
N GLU A 172 80.97 22.04 29.61
CA GLU A 172 81.69 21.59 30.81
C GLU A 172 82.94 20.79 30.45
N LEU A 173 82.86 19.88 29.47
CA LEU A 173 84.03 19.15 28.96
C LEU A 173 85.08 20.09 28.37
N GLU A 174 84.69 21.02 27.49
CA GLU A 174 85.60 22.01 26.91
C GLU A 174 86.28 22.88 27.98
N PHE A 175 85.56 23.21 29.06
CA PHE A 175 86.13 23.96 30.18
C PHE A 175 87.18 23.14 30.94
N ILE A 176 86.86 21.89 31.27
CA ILE A 176 87.81 20.99 31.97
C ILE A 176 89.05 20.71 31.12
N GLU A 177 88.90 20.51 29.81
CA GLU A 177 90.01 20.33 28.88
C GLU A 177 90.95 21.54 28.87
N LYS A 178 90.40 22.76 28.85
CA LYS A 178 91.20 24.01 28.92
C LYS A 178 91.93 24.16 30.24
N GLU A 179 91.27 23.90 31.36
CA GLU A 179 91.89 23.95 32.69
C GLU A 179 92.99 22.91 32.85
N LEU A 180 92.77 21.67 32.40
CA LEU A 180 93.78 20.61 32.39
C LEU A 180 95.00 20.97 31.54
N ALA A 181 94.78 21.56 30.36
CA ALA A 181 95.87 22.03 29.50
C ALA A 181 96.71 23.14 30.17
N ALA A 182 96.06 24.09 30.84
CA ALA A 182 96.73 25.20 31.53
C ALA A 182 97.51 24.77 32.78
N VAL A 183 97.06 23.72 33.46
CA VAL A 183 97.76 23.13 34.62
C VAL A 183 99.01 22.34 34.19
N SER A 184 98.97 21.72 33.01
CA SER A 184 100.07 20.89 32.48
C SER A 184 101.30 21.68 32.00
N THR A 185 101.20 23.01 31.83
CA THR A 185 102.25 23.86 31.25
C THR A 185 103.10 24.63 32.27
N LYS A 186 103.00 24.36 33.57
CA LYS A 186 103.76 25.09 34.60
C LYS A 186 104.92 24.25 35.14
N ASP A 187 106.16 24.68 34.90
CA ASP A 187 107.35 24.18 35.60
C ASP A 187 107.20 24.47 37.11
N GLN A 188 106.95 23.43 37.91
CA GLN A 188 106.68 23.53 39.35
C GLN A 188 107.64 22.64 40.16
N PRO A 189 108.03 23.05 41.39
CA PRO A 189 108.87 22.25 42.28
C PRO A 189 108.20 20.95 42.74
N ALA A 190 109.00 19.91 43.05
CA ALA A 190 108.58 18.51 43.23
C ALA A 190 107.37 18.25 44.16
N GLU A 191 107.23 18.99 45.26
CA GLU A 191 106.11 18.83 46.21
C GLU A 191 104.77 19.34 45.65
N LYS A 192 104.82 20.31 44.72
CA LYS A 192 103.62 20.78 43.99
C LYS A 192 103.25 19.83 42.85
N ILE A 193 104.17 19.01 42.35
CA ILE A 193 103.90 18.04 41.28
C ILE A 193 102.92 16.97 41.75
N GLU A 194 103.08 16.42 42.96
CA GLU A 194 102.19 15.38 43.50
C GLU A 194 100.75 15.91 43.70
N ASN A 195 100.61 17.12 44.25
CA ASN A 195 99.30 17.76 44.40
C ASN A 195 98.66 18.09 43.04
N THR A 196 99.48 18.49 42.06
CA THR A 196 99.01 18.74 40.69
C THR A 196 98.53 17.45 40.01
N GLN A 197 99.22 16.33 40.24
CA GLN A 197 98.79 15.00 39.77
C GLN A 197 97.43 14.57 40.34
N LYS A 198 97.21 14.75 41.65
CA LYS A 198 95.90 14.45 42.27
C LYS A 198 94.77 15.31 41.69
N ILE A 199 95.04 16.58 41.38
CA ILE A 199 94.07 17.48 40.74
C ILE A 199 93.77 17.02 39.30
N ILE A 200 94.80 16.65 38.53
CA ILE A 200 94.65 16.15 37.16
C ILE A 200 93.84 14.84 37.15
N GLU A 201 94.11 13.93 38.08
CA GLU A 201 93.37 12.66 38.21
C GLU A 201 91.90 12.90 38.57
N ALA A 202 91.63 13.79 39.53
CA ALA A 202 90.27 14.20 39.89
C ALA A 202 89.52 14.85 38.70
N ALA A 203 90.18 15.74 37.97
CA ALA A 203 89.61 16.35 36.76
C ALA A 203 89.37 15.33 35.64
N GLY A 204 90.25 14.34 35.48
CA GLY A 204 90.05 13.21 34.56
C GLY A 204 88.85 12.35 34.93
N ALA A 205 88.64 12.07 36.22
CA ALA A 205 87.45 11.37 36.70
C ALA A 205 86.16 12.16 36.47
N ILE A 206 86.18 13.49 36.66
CA ILE A 206 85.05 14.37 36.36
C ILE A 206 84.77 14.39 34.85
N ALA A 207 85.79 14.53 34.01
CA ALA A 207 85.65 14.49 32.55
C ALA A 207 85.07 13.16 32.08
N ALA A 208 85.53 12.03 32.61
CA ALA A 208 84.98 10.71 32.30
C ALA A 208 83.50 10.59 32.69
N SER A 209 83.12 11.12 33.87
CA SER A 209 81.73 11.15 34.34
C SER A 209 80.83 12.01 33.45
N ILE A 210 81.28 13.21 33.07
CA ILE A 210 80.53 14.10 32.17
C ILE A 210 80.41 13.47 30.79
N ASN A 211 81.47 12.84 30.26
CA ASN A 211 81.42 12.13 28.99
C ASN A 211 80.43 10.96 29.02
N ALA A 212 80.34 10.23 30.14
CA ALA A 212 79.34 9.18 30.33
C ALA A 212 77.90 9.76 30.31
N LYS A 213 77.67 10.90 30.99
CA LYS A 213 76.37 11.60 30.94
C LYS A 213 76.04 12.11 29.53
N TYR A 214 77.03 12.65 28.82
CA TYR A 214 76.90 13.09 27.44
C TYR A 214 76.45 11.96 26.51
N GLU A 215 77.11 10.80 26.58
CA GLU A 215 76.74 9.64 25.77
C GLU A 215 75.38 9.06 26.16
N ALA A 216 75.03 9.07 27.44
CA ALA A 216 73.69 8.67 27.89
C ALA A 216 72.59 9.60 27.34
N ALA A 217 72.75 10.93 27.50
CA ALA A 217 71.81 11.91 26.97
C ALA A 217 71.69 11.85 25.44
N ARG A 218 72.79 11.57 24.74
CA ARG A 218 72.79 11.36 23.28
C ARG A 218 71.98 10.12 22.87
N LYS A 219 72.11 9.01 23.59
CA LYS A 219 71.30 7.80 23.33
C LYS A 219 69.82 8.03 23.61
N GLU A 220 69.50 8.68 24.72
CA GLU A 220 68.12 9.04 25.06
C GLU A 220 67.51 9.98 24.01
N LEU A 221 68.27 10.97 23.52
CA LEU A 221 67.83 11.84 22.43
C LEU A 221 67.47 11.04 21.16
N GLU A 222 68.24 10.01 20.83
CA GLU A 222 67.96 9.16 19.67
C GLU A 222 66.67 8.36 19.86
N VAL A 223 66.44 7.81 21.07
CA VAL A 223 65.18 7.15 21.42
C VAL A 223 64.00 8.12 21.31
N VAL A 224 64.13 9.34 21.82
CA VAL A 224 63.08 10.39 21.74
C VAL A 224 62.80 10.76 20.28
N LYS A 225 63.83 10.86 19.42
CA LYS A 225 63.64 11.12 17.98
C LYS A 225 62.85 10.02 17.29
N ILE A 226 63.16 8.76 17.59
CA ILE A 226 62.45 7.61 17.04
C ILE A 226 60.99 7.62 17.51
N ALA A 227 60.75 7.84 18.81
CA ALA A 227 59.40 7.95 19.36
C ALA A 227 58.61 9.10 18.72
N LEU A 228 59.25 10.26 18.54
CA LEU A 228 58.64 11.43 17.90
C LEU A 228 58.28 11.17 16.43
N ALA A 229 59.11 10.43 15.69
CA ALA A 229 58.80 10.03 14.32
C ALA A 229 57.57 9.10 14.27
N ARG A 230 57.51 8.09 15.14
CA ARG A 230 56.37 7.17 15.23
C ARG A 230 55.08 7.88 15.62
N ALA A 231 55.12 8.74 16.64
CA ALA A 231 53.95 9.50 17.07
C ALA A 231 53.42 10.43 15.97
N LYS A 232 54.29 10.99 15.12
CA LYS A 232 53.88 11.80 13.96
C LYS A 232 53.15 10.96 12.91
N GLU A 233 53.62 9.75 12.66
CA GLU A 233 53.01 8.82 11.72
C GLU A 233 51.65 8.33 12.21
N GLU A 234 51.54 7.96 13.48
CA GLU A 234 50.28 7.58 14.13
C GLU A 234 49.26 8.74 14.11
N HIS A 235 49.69 9.96 14.39
CA HIS A 235 48.82 11.13 14.29
C HIS A 235 48.34 11.37 12.85
N ALA A 236 49.21 11.19 11.86
CA ALA A 236 48.84 11.37 10.46
C ALA A 236 47.85 10.31 9.95
N THR A 237 48.04 9.05 10.36
CA THR A 237 47.15 7.93 9.99
C THR A 237 45.77 8.08 10.64
N THR A 238 45.72 8.29 11.96
CA THR A 238 44.45 8.51 12.69
C THR A 238 43.68 9.72 12.17
N LYS A 239 44.37 10.79 11.77
CA LYS A 239 43.73 11.95 11.13
C LYS A 239 43.09 11.60 9.79
N LYS A 240 43.77 10.81 8.95
CA LYS A 240 43.20 10.34 7.67
C LYS A 240 41.97 9.44 7.88
N GLU A 241 42.02 8.56 8.87
CA GLU A 241 40.89 7.71 9.25
C GLU A 241 39.69 8.56 9.69
N LEU A 242 39.92 9.56 10.53
CA LEU A 242 38.87 10.49 10.97
C LEU A 242 38.26 11.26 9.80
N ASP A 243 39.09 11.75 8.87
CA ASP A 243 38.60 12.50 7.71
C ASP A 243 37.77 11.59 6.78
N SER A 244 38.19 10.32 6.59
CA SER A 244 37.44 9.33 5.82
C SER A 244 36.08 9.03 6.45
N LEU A 245 36.03 8.79 7.76
CA LEU A 245 34.77 8.57 8.50
C LEU A 245 33.84 9.77 8.45
N LYS A 246 34.38 11.00 8.52
CA LYS A 246 33.58 12.22 8.34
C LYS A 246 32.98 12.31 6.95
N THR A 247 33.72 11.93 5.91
CA THR A 247 33.17 11.91 4.54
C THR A 247 32.07 10.88 4.38
N GLU A 248 32.23 9.68 4.95
CA GLU A 248 31.18 8.64 4.93
C GLU A 248 29.90 9.10 5.64
N LEU A 249 30.02 9.72 6.82
CA LEU A 249 28.91 10.30 7.56
C LEU A 249 28.25 11.49 6.83
N GLY A 250 29.06 12.30 6.15
CA GLY A 250 28.59 13.46 5.37
C GLY A 250 27.84 13.04 4.10
N SER A 251 28.35 12.06 3.36
CA SER A 251 27.72 11.55 2.14
C SER A 251 26.39 10.84 2.41
N LYS A 252 26.27 10.11 3.53
CA LYS A 252 25.00 9.48 3.93
C LYS A 252 23.91 10.49 4.33
N ARG A 253 24.26 11.71 4.76
CA ARG A 253 23.28 12.77 5.07
C ARG A 253 22.69 13.48 3.84
N VAL A 254 23.29 13.32 2.65
CA VAL A 254 22.89 14.04 1.43
C VAL A 254 22.00 13.19 0.51
N THR A 255 21.87 11.89 0.80
CA THR A 255 21.08 10.94 0.01
C THR A 255 19.69 10.64 0.57
N GLU A 256 19.22 11.38 1.58
CA GLU A 256 17.83 11.38 2.09
C GLU A 256 17.14 12.70 1.74
#